data_AF-X1IE28-F1
#
_entry.id   AF-X1IE28-F1
#
_cell.length_a   1.000
_cell.length_b   1.000
_cell.length_c   1.000
_cell.angle_alpha   90.00
_cell.angle_beta   90.00
_cell.angle_gamma   90.00
#
_symmetry.space_group_name_H-M   'P 1'
#
loop_
_entity.id
_entity.type
_entity.pdbx_description
1 polymer ?
#
loop_
_entity_poly.entity_id
_entity_poly.type
_entity_poly.pdbx_seq_one_letter_code
_entity_poly.pdbx_strand_id
1 'polypeptide(L)' 'EGAERTLADYGDKVLLVVNVASKCGLTPQYEALEQLQREYGERGFSVVGFPCNQFMGQEPGSIEEILEYCSATW' A
#
# COMPACT_ATOMS: atom_id res chain seq x y z
N GLU A 1 11.95 3.50 5.23
CA GLU A 1 12.84 4.41 5.99
C GLU A 1 12.30 4.86 7.37
N GLY A 2 11.26 4.23 7.93
CA GLY A 2 10.96 4.30 9.38
C GLY A 2 10.63 5.66 10.02
N ALA A 3 10.39 6.71 9.24
CA ALA A 3 10.07 8.05 9.76
C ALA A 3 8.58 8.17 10.15
N GLU A 4 8.29 8.79 11.28
CA GLU A 4 6.92 9.17 11.65
C GLU A 4 6.36 10.21 10.67
N ARG A 5 5.09 10.03 10.31
CA ARG A 5 4.33 10.90 9.39
C ARG A 5 2.91 11.06 9.90
N THR A 6 2.25 12.14 9.50
CA THR A 6 0.83 12.36 9.81
C THR A 6 -0.01 12.30 8.56
N LEU A 7 -1.30 11.96 8.68
CA LEU A 7 -2.21 12.04 7.53
C LEU A 7 -2.37 13.46 7.00
N ALA A 8 -2.09 14.49 7.80
CA ALA A 8 -2.09 15.88 7.36
C ALA A 8 -1.02 16.16 6.29
N ASP A 9 0.04 15.35 6.21
CA ASP A 9 1.10 15.49 5.21
C ASP A 9 0.59 15.26 3.77
N TYR A 10 -0.59 14.64 3.62
CA TYR A 10 -1.21 14.40 2.32
C TYR A 10 -2.12 15.56 1.84
N GLY A 11 -2.37 16.57 2.68
CA GLY A 11 -3.17 17.76 2.33
C GLY A 11 -4.62 17.44 1.96
N ASP A 12 -5.15 18.16 0.98
CA ASP A 12 -6.56 18.06 0.53
C ASP A 12 -6.85 16.85 -0.39
N LYS A 13 -5.95 15.86 -0.42
CA LYS A 13 -6.11 14.67 -1.26
C LYS A 13 -7.19 13.75 -0.71
N VAL A 14 -7.92 13.08 -1.61
CA VAL A 14 -8.73 11.92 -1.26
C VAL A 14 -7.79 10.74 -1.01
N LEU A 15 -7.88 10.15 0.18
CA LEU A 15 -7.04 9.02 0.57
C LEU A 15 -7.83 7.71 0.55
N LEU A 16 -7.29 6.71 -0.14
CA LEU A 16 -7.70 5.31 -0.01
C LEU A 16 -6.69 4.61 0.89
N VAL A 17 -7.07 4.40 2.15
CA VAL A 17 -6.26 3.70 3.14
C VAL A 17 -6.55 2.20 3.09
N VAL A 18 -5.53 1.38 2.87
CA VAL A 18 -5.69 -0.06 2.65
C VAL A 18 -4.73 -0.83 3.56
N ASN A 19 -5.26 -1.79 4.34
CA ASN A 19 -4.41 -2.79 4.98
C ASN A 19 -4.01 -3.84 3.94
N VAL A 20 -2.71 -4.09 3.79
CA VAL A 20 -2.18 -4.97 2.74
C VAL A 20 -1.42 -6.16 3.32
N ALA A 21 -1.34 -7.24 2.53
CA ALA A 21 -0.62 -8.47 2.84
C ALA A 21 -0.05 -9.10 1.56
N SER A 22 1.27 -9.31 1.48
CA SER A 22 1.96 -9.82 0.28
C SER A 22 1.57 -11.26 -0.08
N LYS A 23 1.27 -12.10 0.92
CA LYS A 23 0.90 -13.52 0.73
C LYS A 23 -0.60 -13.76 0.81
N CYS A 24 -1.41 -12.75 0.51
CA CYS A 24 -2.86 -12.86 0.49
C CYS A 24 -3.37 -13.51 -0.81
N GLY A 25 -4.49 -14.24 -0.76
CA GLY A 25 -5.17 -14.67 -1.99
C GLY A 25 -5.71 -13.50 -2.83
N LEU A 26 -5.78 -12.31 -2.24
CA LEU A 26 -6.19 -11.06 -2.90
C LEU A 26 -5.00 -10.21 -3.35
N THR A 27 -3.76 -10.70 -3.31
CA THR A 27 -2.59 -9.93 -3.79
C THR A 27 -2.73 -9.36 -5.22
N PRO A 28 -3.48 -9.96 -6.18
CA PRO A 28 -3.77 -9.29 -7.46
C PRO A 28 -4.47 -7.92 -7.33
N GLN A 29 -5.01 -7.57 -6.16
CA GLN A 29 -5.56 -6.25 -5.85
C GLN A 29 -4.51 -5.13 -5.98
N TYR A 30 -3.22 -5.40 -5.81
CA TYR A 30 -2.16 -4.39 -5.98
C TYR A 30 -2.19 -3.76 -7.38
N GLU A 31 -2.45 -4.54 -8.42
CA GLU A 31 -2.58 -4.04 -9.79
C GLU A 31 -3.72 -3.03 -9.92
N ALA A 32 -4.89 -3.35 -9.33
CA ALA A 32 -6.03 -2.45 -9.36
C ALA A 32 -5.80 -1.17 -8.55
N LEU A 33 -5.11 -1.27 -7.41
CA LEU A 33 -4.73 -0.11 -6.60
C LEU A 33 -3.74 0.79 -7.34
N GLU A 34 -2.80 0.19 -8.05
CA GLU A 34 -1.80 0.88 -8.87
C GLU A 34 -2.45 1.59 -10.07
N GLN A 35 -3.41 0.93 -10.74
CA GLN A 35 -4.24 1.55 -11.78
C GLN A 35 -5.04 2.74 -11.25
N LEU A 36 -5.70 2.62 -10.09
CA LEU A 36 -6.40 3.74 -9.46
C LEU A 36 -5.45 4.91 -9.15
N GLN A 37 -4.26 4.61 -8.64
CA GLN A 37 -3.25 5.64 -8.36
C GLN A 37 -2.79 6.35 -9.64
N ARG A 38 -2.60 5.62 -10.75
CA ARG A 38 -2.26 6.20 -12.05
C ARG A 38 -3.41 7.05 -12.62
N GLU A 39 -4.65 6.57 -12.53
CA GLU A 39 -5.81 7.24 -13.13
C GLU A 39 -6.22 8.51 -12.36
N TYR A 40 -6.17 8.48 -11.03
CA TYR A 40 -6.69 9.56 -10.18
C TYR A 40 -5.60 10.39 -9.49
N GLY A 41 -4.32 9.98 -9.53
CA GLY A 41 -3.24 10.63 -8.78
C GLY A 41 -3.11 12.14 -9.05
N GLU A 42 -3.11 12.53 -10.33
CA GLU A 42 -3.05 13.94 -10.73
C GLU A 42 -4.32 14.75 -10.36
N ARG A 43 -5.41 14.05 -10.04
CA ARG A 43 -6.70 14.65 -9.63
C ARG A 43 -6.84 14.78 -8.11
N GLY A 44 -5.74 14.61 -7.36
CA GLY A 44 -5.73 14.73 -5.91
C GLY A 44 -6.11 13.45 -5.18
N PHE A 45 -5.76 12.27 -5.70
CA PHE A 45 -5.99 10.98 -5.05
C PHE A 45 -4.68 10.32 -4.62
N SER A 46 -4.70 9.56 -3.51
CA SER A 46 -3.57 8.72 -3.13
C SER A 46 -4.01 7.41 -2.46
N VAL A 47 -3.40 6.30 -2.89
CA VAL A 47 -3.48 5.02 -2.19
C VAL A 47 -2.39 4.98 -1.11
N VAL A 48 -2.75 4.60 0.12
CA VAL A 48 -1.81 4.45 1.24
C VAL A 48 -1.93 3.05 1.81
N GLY A 49 -0.91 2.22 1.57
CA GLY A 49 -0.85 0.84 2.03
C GLY A 49 -0.24 0.72 3.43
N PHE A 50 -0.89 -0.04 4.31
CA PHE A 50 -0.43 -0.38 5.65
C PHE A 50 -0.24 -1.90 5.74
N PRO A 51 0.99 -2.42 5.63
CA PRO A 51 1.26 -3.85 5.76
C PRO A 51 0.80 -4.35 7.13
N CYS A 52 0.05 -5.46 7.16
CA CYS A 52 -0.52 -5.98 8.39
C CYS A 52 -0.47 -7.52 8.44
N ASN A 53 0.22 -8.05 9.45
CA ASN A 53 0.38 -9.49 9.64
C ASN A 53 -0.69 -10.14 10.54
N GLN A 54 -1.69 -9.38 11.00
CA GLN A 54 -2.69 -9.85 11.96
C GLN A 54 -3.78 -10.75 11.33
N PHE A 55 -3.82 -10.82 10.00
CA PHE A 55 -4.79 -11.62 9.26
C PHE A 55 -4.13 -12.91 8.78
N MET A 56 -4.26 -13.97 9.58
CA MET A 56 -3.73 -15.32 9.27
C MET A 56 -2.22 -15.37 8.97
N GLY A 57 -1.43 -14.39 9.42
CA GLY A 57 0.02 -14.41 9.21
C GLY A 57 0.46 -14.19 7.76
N GLN A 58 -0.35 -13.49 6.95
CA GLN A 58 -0.13 -13.33 5.50
C GLN A 58 0.88 -12.22 5.13
N GLU A 59 1.48 -11.54 6.10
CA GLU A 59 2.54 -10.57 5.89
C GLU A 59 3.72 -10.85 6.84
N PRO A 60 4.36 -12.04 6.76
CA PRO A 60 5.35 -12.47 7.74
C PRO A 60 6.74 -11.85 7.54
N GLY A 61 6.96 -11.13 6.43
CA GLY A 61 8.26 -10.55 6.07
C GLY A 61 8.59 -9.31 6.89
N SER A 62 9.88 -8.99 6.91
CA SER A 62 10.40 -7.67 7.30
C SER A 62 9.89 -6.58 6.35
N ILE A 63 9.97 -5.31 6.79
CA ILE A 63 9.58 -4.17 5.94
C ILE A 63 10.39 -4.16 4.65
N GLU A 64 11.68 -4.48 4.72
CA GLU A 64 12.57 -4.56 3.57
C GLU A 64 12.10 -5.62 2.55
N GLU A 65 11.77 -6.83 3.02
CA GLU A 65 11.25 -7.91 2.17
C GLU A 65 9.89 -7.55 1.54
N ILE A 66 9.03 -6.85 2.28
CA ILE A 66 7.72 -6.38 1.77
C ILE A 66 7.91 -5.34 0.66
N LEU A 67 8.83 -4.39 0.84
CA LEU A 67 9.13 -3.37 -0.16
C LEU A 67 9.75 -3.99 -1.42
N GLU A 68 10.69 -4.92 -1.26
CA GLU A 68 11.30 -5.64 -2.38
C GLU A 68 10.23 -6.41 -3.16
N TYR A 69 9.35 -7.14 -2.47
CA TYR A 69 8.23 -7.85 -3.10
C TYR A 69 7.32 -6.92 -3.92
N CYS A 70 6.94 -5.77 -3.35
CA CYS A 70 6.08 -4.81 -4.05
C CYS A 70 6.77 -4.28 -5.32
N SER A 71 8.05 -3.88 -5.22
CA SER A 71 8.80 -3.29 -6.34
C SER A 71 9.18 -4.27 -7.45
N ALA A 72 9.34 -5.56 -7.13
CA ALA A 72 9.70 -6.59 -8.11
C ALA A 72 8.48 -7.09 -8.89
N THR A 73 7.27 -6.86 -8.37
CA THR A 73 6.02 -7.42 -8.93
C THR A 73 5.17 -6.36 -9.61
N TRP A 74 5.19 -5.12 -9.12
CA TRP A 74 4.28 -4.04 -9.52
C TRP A 74 5.01 -2.72 -9.77
#